data_AF-A0A2S6Q9Z6-F1
#
_entry.id   AF-A0A2S6Q9Z6-F1
#
_cell.length_a   1.000
_cell.length_b   1.000
_cell.length_c   1.000
_cell.angle_alpha   90.00
_cell.angle_beta   90.00
_cell.angle_gamma   90.00
#
_symmetry.space_group_name_H-M   'P 1'
#
loop_
_entity.id
_entity.type
_entity.pdbx_description
1 polymer ?
#
loop_
_entity_poly.entity_id
_entity_poly.type
_entity_poly.pdbx_seq_one_letter_code
_entity_poly.pdbx_strand_id
1 'polypeptide(L)'
;MQTIWYFLIHVSLGLIGWKIFTFTNQGVLAAFAVCSGVQAWPMYEMFRLTHEKFEGMRSRLNGSELRKRETRGYWIRIGRLYLFRSCAYALLTLFVAWLMRGA
;
A
#
# COMPACT_ATOMS: atom_id res chain seq x y z
N MET A 1 1.40 6.76 -16.21
CA MET A 1 1.73 8.03 -15.54
C MET A 1 1.69 7.91 -14.01
N GLN A 2 0.60 7.48 -13.37
CA GLN A 2 0.50 7.41 -11.89
C GLN A 2 1.59 6.56 -11.21
N THR A 3 1.95 5.39 -11.75
CA THR A 3 2.98 4.49 -11.15
C THR A 3 4.35 5.15 -11.03
N ILE A 4 4.73 5.99 -11.99
CA ILE A 4 6.02 6.69 -12.01
C ILE A 4 6.05 7.73 -10.88
N TRP A 5 4.96 8.48 -10.69
CA TRP A 5 4.86 9.46 -9.61
C TRP A 5 4.98 8.84 -8.23
N TYR A 6 4.27 7.74 -7.97
CA TYR A 6 4.38 7.05 -6.69
C TYR A 6 5.79 6.49 -6.46
N PHE A 7 6.44 5.98 -7.50
CA PHE A 7 7.83 5.55 -7.41
C PHE A 7 8.75 6.71 -7.01
N LEU A 8 8.64 7.86 -7.67
CA LEU A 8 9.43 9.05 -7.35
C LEU A 8 9.22 9.53 -5.91
N ILE A 9 7.98 9.54 -5.40
CA ILE A 9 7.71 9.92 -4.02
C ILE A 9 8.50 9.05 -3.03
N HIS A 10 8.58 7.74 -3.28
CA HIS A 10 9.26 6.81 -2.37
C HIS A 10 10.77 6.93 -2.46
N VAL A 11 11.31 7.21 -3.66
CA VAL A 11 12.72 7.56 -3.84
C VAL A 11 13.03 8.86 -3.08
N SER A 12 12.23 9.91 -3.27
CA SER A 12 12.41 11.20 -2.56
C SER A 12 12.31 11.04 -1.04
N LEU A 13 11.37 10.22 -0.54
CA LEU A 13 11.29 9.90 0.89
C LEU A 13 12.56 9.20 1.38
N GLY A 14 13.09 8.23 0.64
CA GLY A 14 14.35 7.57 0.97
C GLY A 14 15.53 8.54 1.02
N LEU A 15 15.58 9.50 0.08
CA LEU A 15 16.60 10.55 0.02
C LEU A 15 16.50 11.53 1.19
N ILE A 16 15.29 11.98 1.55
CA ILE A 16 15.07 12.96 2.63
C ILE A 16 15.23 12.29 4.01
N GLY A 17 14.67 11.10 4.16
CA GLY A 17 14.61 10.35 5.42
C GLY A 17 15.79 9.41 5.65
N TRP A 18 16.90 9.57 4.92
CA TRP A 18 18.03 8.62 4.92
C TRP A 18 18.61 8.32 6.31
N LYS A 19 18.56 9.28 7.24
CA LYS A 19 18.99 9.10 8.64
C LYS A 19 17.99 8.33 9.50
N ILE A 20 16.70 8.37 9.15
CA ILE A 20 15.59 7.79 9.92
C ILE A 20 15.30 6.35 9.43
N PHE A 21 15.27 6.15 8.12
CA PHE A 21 14.93 4.88 7.49
C PHE A 21 16.11 3.91 7.50
N THR A 22 16.38 3.30 8.66
CA THR A 22 17.50 2.38 8.87
C THR A 22 17.04 0.90 8.86
N PHE A 23 17.95 -0.04 8.59
CA PHE A 23 17.71 -1.48 8.77
C PHE A 23 17.70 -1.89 10.26
N THR A 24 16.90 -1.18 11.06
CA THR A 24 16.60 -1.47 12.46
C THR A 24 15.08 -1.64 12.59
N ASN A 25 14.60 -2.27 13.67
CA ASN A 25 13.15 -2.44 13.88
C ASN A 25 12.39 -1.12 13.81
N GLN A 26 12.94 -0.06 14.42
CA GLN A 26 12.32 1.28 14.40
C GLN A 26 12.39 1.93 13.01
N GLY A 27 13.52 1.82 12.31
CA GLY A 27 13.68 2.40 10.97
C GLY A 27 12.80 1.72 9.92
N VAL A 28 12.65 0.40 9.99
CA VAL A 28 11.75 -0.38 9.13
C VAL A 28 10.29 -0.06 9.42
N LEU A 29 9.90 0.04 10.70
CA LEU A 29 8.54 0.42 11.08
C LEU A 29 8.21 1.87 10.64
N ALA A 30 9.16 2.80 10.77
CA ALA A 30 9.00 4.16 10.30
C ALA A 30 8.85 4.22 8.76
N ALA A 31 9.69 3.48 8.04
CA ALA A 31 9.59 3.38 6.58
C ALA A 31 8.24 2.77 6.17
N PHE A 32 7.82 1.69 6.82
CA PHE A 32 6.54 1.06 6.55
C PHE A 32 5.36 2.00 6.82
N ALA A 33 5.36 2.70 7.96
CA ALA A 33 4.29 3.63 8.32
C ALA A 33 4.14 4.77 7.30
N VAL A 34 5.26 5.38 6.90
CA VAL A 34 5.25 6.46 5.90
C VAL A 34 4.82 5.93 4.53
N CYS A 35 5.35 4.78 4.10
CA CYS A 35 4.97 4.18 2.82
C CYS A 35 3.50 3.75 2.79
N SER A 36 2.97 3.19 3.89
CA SER A 36 1.55 2.92 4.03
C SER A 36 0.72 4.19 3.90
N GLY A 37 1.13 5.29 4.52
CA GLY A 37 0.47 6.59 4.35
C GLY A 37 0.40 7.04 2.89
N VAL A 38 1.51 6.95 2.16
CA VAL A 38 1.53 7.31 0.73
C VAL A 38 0.70 6.35 -0.12
N GLN A 39 0.69 5.05 0.19
CA GLN A 39 -0.11 4.05 -0.52
C GLN A 39 -1.61 4.14 -0.21
N ALA A 40 -2.02 4.83 0.86
CA ALA A 40 -3.43 4.94 1.24
C ALA A 40 -4.26 5.65 0.16
N TRP A 41 -3.71 6.70 -0.47
CA TRP A 41 -4.40 7.44 -1.53
C TRP A 41 -4.67 6.61 -2.81
N PRO A 42 -3.68 5.99 -3.47
CA PRO A 42 -3.95 5.15 -4.64
C PRO A 42 -4.84 3.95 -4.30
N MET A 43 -4.75 3.45 -3.06
CA MET A 43 -5.62 2.39 -2.60
C MET A 43 -7.08 2.87 -2.45
N TYR A 44 -7.29 4.09 -1.96
CA TYR A 44 -8.60 4.72 -1.88
C TYR A 44 -9.20 4.98 -3.28
N GLU A 45 -8.40 5.48 -4.23
CA GLU A 45 -8.85 5.63 -5.63
C GLU A 45 -9.29 4.29 -6.23
N MET A 46 -8.47 3.25 -6.06
CA MET A 46 -8.79 1.91 -6.55
C MET A 46 -10.01 1.32 -5.83
N PHE A 47 -10.12 1.53 -4.52
CA PHE A 47 -11.30 1.14 -3.75
C PHE A 47 -12.54 1.79 -4.34
N ARG A 48 -12.56 3.12 -4.51
CA ARG A 48 -13.71 3.83 -5.08
C ARG A 48 -14.13 3.27 -6.44
N LEU A 49 -13.18 3.00 -7.33
CA LEU A 49 -13.45 2.44 -8.67
C LEU A 49 -13.95 0.99 -8.65
N THR A 50 -13.47 0.19 -7.70
CA THR A 50 -13.80 -1.24 -7.63
C THR A 50 -15.01 -1.52 -6.74
N HIS A 51 -15.29 -0.62 -5.80
CA HIS A 51 -16.34 -0.78 -4.80
C HIS A 51 -17.73 -0.73 -5.42
N GLU A 52 -17.99 0.20 -6.36
CA GLU A 52 -19.28 0.27 -7.06
C GLU A 52 -19.59 -1.02 -7.84
N LYS A 53 -18.59 -1.57 -8.52
CA LYS A 53 -18.72 -2.85 -9.24
C LYS A 53 -18.95 -4.00 -8.27
N PHE A 54 -18.25 -3.99 -7.14
CA PHE A 54 -18.42 -4.99 -6.09
C PHE A 54 -19.83 -4.93 -5.46
N GLU A 55 -20.32 -3.73 -5.14
CA GLU A 55 -21.68 -3.48 -4.65
C GLU A 55 -22.74 -3.99 -5.63
N GLY A 56 -22.57 -3.70 -6.92
CA GLY A 56 -23.46 -4.18 -7.99
C GLY A 56 -23.49 -5.70 -8.16
N MET A 57 -22.36 -6.38 -7.96
CA MET A 57 -22.32 -7.85 -7.93
C MET A 57 -22.92 -8.41 -6.63
N ARG A 58 -22.60 -7.80 -5.49
CA ARG A 58 -23.05 -8.23 -4.16
C ARG A 58 -24.57 -8.12 -4.00
N SER A 59 -25.18 -7.08 -4.54
CA SER A 59 -26.63 -6.86 -4.45
C SER A 59 -27.44 -7.93 -5.20
N ARG A 60 -26.84 -8.52 -6.25
CA ARG A 60 -27.44 -9.60 -7.06
C ARG A 60 -27.31 -10.99 -6.42
N LEU A 61 -26.50 -11.15 -5.37
CA LEU A 61 -26.37 -12.43 -4.67
C LEU A 61 -27.58 -12.64 -3.76
N ASN A 62 -28.26 -13.77 -3.94
CA ASN A 62 -29.32 -14.24 -3.05
C ASN A 62 -28.71 -15.06 -1.91
N GLY A 63 -28.95 -14.66 -0.66
CA GLY A 63 -28.44 -15.35 0.53
C GLY A 63 -27.49 -14.48 1.38
N SER A 64 -27.81 -14.34 2.67
CA SER A 64 -27.04 -13.55 3.63
C SER A 64 -25.62 -14.08 3.85
N GLU A 65 -25.45 -15.41 3.86
CA GLU A 65 -24.15 -16.06 4.07
C GLU A 65 -23.20 -15.89 2.87
N LEU A 66 -23.73 -16.00 1.63
CA LEU A 66 -22.94 -15.73 0.43
C LEU A 66 -22.45 -14.27 0.40
N ARG A 67 -23.31 -13.32 0.75
CA ARG A 67 -22.95 -11.89 0.83
C ARG A 67 -21.86 -11.63 1.85
N LYS A 68 -21.92 -12.26 3.04
CA LYS A 68 -20.88 -12.14 4.06
C LYS A 68 -19.53 -12.71 3.57
N ARG A 69 -19.54 -13.89 2.95
CA ARG A 69 -18.33 -14.54 2.44
C ARG A 69 -17.65 -13.72 1.35
N GLU A 70 -18.41 -13.21 0.39
CA GLU A 70 -17.88 -12.35 -0.68
C GLU A 70 -17.35 -11.02 -0.14
N THR A 71 -18.05 -10.40 0.82
CA THR A 71 -17.58 -9.19 1.50
C THR A 71 -16.24 -9.41 2.19
N ARG A 72 -16.11 -10.50 2.96
CA ARG A 72 -14.84 -10.85 3.61
C ARG A 72 -13.74 -11.13 2.59
N GLY A 73 -14.05 -11.86 1.52
CA GLY A 73 -13.10 -12.15 0.44
C GLY A 73 -12.63 -10.90 -0.31
N TYR A 74 -13.52 -9.91 -0.50
CA TYR A 74 -13.16 -8.61 -1.08
C TYR A 74 -12.18 -7.85 -0.18
N TRP A 75 -12.50 -7.70 1.10
CA TRP A 75 -11.63 -7.00 2.05
C TRP A 75 -10.27 -7.67 2.21
N ILE A 76 -10.21 -9.01 2.24
CA ILE A 76 -8.94 -9.74 2.31
C ILE A 76 -8.08 -9.47 1.07
N ARG A 77 -8.68 -9.47 -0.14
CA ARG A 77 -7.95 -9.21 -1.39
C ARG A 77 -7.40 -7.78 -1.44
N ILE A 78 -8.23 -6.80 -1.09
CA ILE A 78 -7.88 -5.38 -1.02
C ILE A 78 -6.79 -5.16 0.04
N GLY A 79 -6.97 -5.67 1.25
CA GLY A 79 -6.00 -5.54 2.34
C GLY A 79 -4.65 -6.21 2.01
N ARG A 80 -4.66 -7.40 1.41
CA ARG A 80 -3.44 -8.09 0.98
C ARG A 80 -2.68 -7.31 -0.08
N LEU A 81 -3.39 -6.75 -1.07
CA LEU A 81 -2.77 -5.93 -2.12
C LEU A 81 -2.16 -4.65 -1.52
N TYR A 82 -2.88 -3.99 -0.61
CA TYR A 82 -2.39 -2.81 0.10
C TYR A 82 -1.13 -3.11 0.91
N LEU A 83 -1.13 -4.20 1.68
CA LEU A 83 0.01 -4.62 2.47
C LEU A 83 1.22 -4.95 1.58
N PHE A 84 1.02 -5.73 0.52
CA PHE A 84 2.08 -6.11 -0.40
C PHE A 84 2.72 -4.88 -1.05
N ARG A 85 1.91 -3.93 -1.53
CA ARG A 85 2.42 -2.67 -2.10
C ARG A 85 3.18 -1.87 -1.05
N SER A 86 2.61 -1.69 0.14
CA SER A 86 3.27 -0.97 1.23
C SER A 86 4.63 -1.56 1.58
N CYS A 87 4.73 -2.89 1.67
CA CYS A 87 6.01 -3.59 1.91
C CYS A 87 7.00 -3.39 0.77
N ALA A 88 6.60 -3.59 -0.49
CA ALA A 88 7.48 -3.45 -1.65
C ALA A 88 8.08 -2.05 -1.75
N TYR A 89 7.25 -1.04 -1.49
CA TYR A 89 7.64 0.36 -1.53
C TYR A 89 8.41 0.81 -0.28
N ALA A 90 8.17 0.21 0.89
CA ALA A 90 8.99 0.40 2.08
C ALA A 90 10.41 -0.16 1.87
N LEU A 91 10.52 -1.34 1.25
CA LEU A 91 11.82 -1.91 0.87
C LEU A 91 12.56 -1.02 -0.13
N LEU A 92 11.86 -0.46 -1.14
CA LEU A 92 12.44 0.52 -2.05
C LEU A 92 12.96 1.76 -1.29
N THR A 93 12.17 2.30 -0.37
CA THR A 93 12.52 3.49 0.42
C THR A 93 13.74 3.22 1.31
N LEU A 94 13.78 2.05 1.97
CA LEU A 94 14.92 1.59 2.76
C LEU A 94 16.17 1.39 1.90
N PHE A 95 16.01 0.82 0.69
CA PHE A 95 17.11 0.60 -0.24
C PHE A 95 17.72 1.93 -0.70
N VAL A 96 16.90 2.92 -1.05
CA VAL A 96 17.37 4.27 -1.41
C VAL A 96 18.06 4.95 -0.22
N ALA A 97 17.45 4.87 0.97
CA ALA A 97 18.04 5.42 2.19
C ALA A 97 19.37 4.74 2.59
N TRP A 98 19.56 3.48 2.21
CA TRP A 98 20.81 2.74 2.40
C TRP A 98 21.86 3.14 1.38
N LEU A 99 21.50 3.27 0.09
CA LEU A 99 22.40 3.78 -0.94
C LEU A 99 22.97 5.17 -0.58
N MET A 100 22.13 6.06 -0.06
CA MET A 100 22.56 7.39 0.39
C MET A 100 23.55 7.38 1.58
N ARG A 101 23.71 6.26 2.28
CA ARG A 101 24.67 6.09 3.38
C ARG A 101 25.96 5.37 2.98
N GLY A 102 25.95 4.68 1.86
CA GLY A 102 27.06 3.87 1.35
C GLY A 102 27.66 4.39 0.04
N ALA A 103 27.28 5.59 -0.39
CA ALA A 103 27.97 6.42 -1.38
C ALA A 103 28.63 7.59 -0.64
#